data_AF-A0AAF0MAY3-F1
#
_entry.id   AF-A0AAF0MAY3-F1
#
_cell.length_a   1.000
_cell.length_b   1.000
_cell.length_c   1.000
_cell.angle_alpha   90.00
_cell.angle_beta   90.00
_cell.angle_gamma   90.00
#
_symmetry.space_group_name_H-M   'P 1'
#
loop_
_entity.id
_entity.type
_entity.pdbx_description
1 polymer ?
#
loop_
_entity_poly.entity_id
_entity_poly.type
_entity_poly.pdbx_seq_one_letter_code
_entity_poly.pdbx_strand_id
1 'polypeptide(L)'
;MITVRRALATALVVLGSVGLTACTTGQPEPEDSLDTGARSEVSASGSAPIVFAFVCGAAADDGAAGTTASPDITNGDGAAETYTTYAAVWEADQTDCRAERITGAAMSSQQRAAVRATDGHATLEELAATCAERGVSPWRSAVTTPEQAYLAAGLVEYCPGHPDRDRLQEALAAYRA
;
A
#
# COMPACT_ATOMS: atom_id res chain seq x y z
N MET A 1 1.81 12.76 -48.93
CA MET A 1 3.11 12.88 -49.60
C MET A 1 4.18 13.13 -48.53
N ILE A 2 5.25 12.31 -48.52
CA ILE A 2 6.53 12.41 -47.76
C ILE A 2 6.37 12.20 -46.23
N THR A 3 6.74 11.12 -45.53
CA THR A 3 7.85 10.13 -45.49
C THR A 3 9.20 10.66 -45.02
N VAL A 4 9.54 10.56 -43.72
CA VAL A 4 10.92 10.45 -43.17
C VAL A 4 10.83 9.74 -41.80
N ARG A 5 11.10 8.44 -41.67
CA ARG A 5 12.37 7.69 -41.45
C ARG A 5 12.95 7.74 -40.03
N ARG A 6 13.00 6.52 -39.45
CA ARG A 6 13.67 6.05 -38.23
C ARG A 6 15.13 6.55 -38.11
N ALA A 7 15.55 6.82 -36.87
CA ALA A 7 16.95 6.74 -36.46
C ALA A 7 17.06 5.83 -35.22
N LEU A 8 17.60 4.63 -35.43
CA LEU A 8 18.17 3.78 -34.38
C LEU A 8 19.52 4.38 -33.97
N ALA A 9 19.77 4.49 -32.67
CA ALA A 9 21.11 4.65 -32.13
C ALA A 9 21.33 3.64 -30.99
N THR A 10 22.01 2.56 -31.34
CA THR A 10 22.64 1.58 -30.46
C THR A 10 23.87 2.19 -29.79
N ALA A 11 24.04 1.97 -28.48
CA ALA A 11 25.34 2.08 -27.82
C ALA A 11 25.45 1.02 -26.70
N LEU A 12 26.38 0.10 -26.93
CA LEU A 12 26.88 -0.99 -26.08
C LEU A 12 27.92 -0.46 -25.06
N VAL A 13 28.43 -1.39 -24.20
CA VAL A 13 29.74 -1.40 -23.48
C VAL A 13 29.66 -0.98 -21.98
N VAL A 14 30.19 -1.66 -20.94
CA VAL A 14 31.03 -2.89 -20.79
C VAL A 14 31.02 -3.39 -19.31
N LEU A 15 31.47 -4.65 -19.18
CA LEU A 15 31.87 -5.49 -18.04
C LEU A 15 32.43 -4.84 -16.74
N GLY A 16 32.17 -5.52 -15.61
CA GLY A 16 33.19 -6.36 -14.95
C GLY A 16 33.71 -5.98 -13.55
N SER A 17 33.55 -6.90 -12.58
CA SER A 17 34.53 -7.35 -11.54
C SER A 17 33.76 -8.09 -10.42
N VAL A 18 33.85 -9.42 -10.23
CA VAL A 18 34.94 -10.24 -9.64
C VAL A 18 35.14 -10.04 -8.11
N GLY A 19 34.88 -11.12 -7.36
CA GLY A 19 35.57 -11.49 -6.10
C GLY A 19 34.97 -10.91 -4.81
N LEU A 20 34.96 -11.57 -3.64
CA LEU A 20 35.63 -12.78 -3.16
C LEU A 20 34.82 -13.43 -2.04
N THR A 21 34.89 -14.76 -2.02
CA THR A 21 34.54 -15.71 -0.97
C THR A 21 35.26 -15.45 0.35
N ALA A 22 34.54 -15.59 1.48
CA ALA A 22 35.13 -16.00 2.75
C ALA A 22 34.16 -16.95 3.47
N CYS A 23 34.29 -18.25 3.17
CA CYS A 23 33.81 -19.32 4.02
C CYS A 23 34.80 -19.44 5.18
N THR A 24 34.43 -19.04 6.40
CA THR A 24 35.14 -19.51 7.60
C THR A 24 34.35 -20.66 8.20
N THR A 25 34.92 -21.85 8.10
CA THR A 25 34.48 -23.07 8.78
C THR A 25 35.24 -23.13 10.10
N GLY A 26 34.54 -22.95 11.21
CA GLY A 26 35.04 -23.24 12.56
C GLY A 26 34.00 -24.10 13.27
N GLN A 27 34.28 -25.40 13.41
CA GLN A 27 33.43 -26.35 14.14
C GLN A 27 33.75 -26.28 15.65
N PRO A 28 32.76 -26.53 16.54
CA PRO A 28 32.80 -26.16 17.96
C PRO A 28 33.44 -27.28 18.78
N GLU A 29 33.82 -26.98 20.04
CA GLU A 29 33.58 -27.86 21.21
C GLU A 29 34.03 -27.17 22.54
N PRO A 30 33.57 -27.65 23.72
CA PRO A 30 32.67 -26.86 24.56
C PRO A 30 33.19 -26.66 25.98
N GLU A 31 33.16 -25.46 26.56
CA GLU A 31 33.34 -25.32 28.02
C GLU A 31 32.47 -24.22 28.63
N ASP A 32 31.72 -24.67 29.62
CA ASP A 32 31.22 -24.04 30.84
C ASP A 32 30.68 -22.61 30.84
N SER A 33 29.41 -22.55 31.26
CA SER A 33 28.97 -21.71 32.37
C SER A 33 29.38 -20.24 32.30
N LEU A 34 28.65 -19.48 31.50
CA LEU A 34 28.45 -18.07 31.78
C LEU A 34 26.97 -17.80 31.90
N ASP A 35 26.59 -17.72 33.18
CA ASP A 35 25.67 -16.75 33.73
C ASP A 35 24.22 -16.88 33.28
N THR A 36 23.33 -16.79 34.26
CA THR A 36 21.90 -16.65 34.05
C THR A 36 21.66 -15.24 33.52
N GLY A 37 22.17 -14.97 32.31
CA GLY A 37 22.08 -13.71 31.62
C GLY A 37 20.61 -13.41 31.44
N ALA A 38 20.17 -12.38 32.16
CA ALA A 38 18.89 -11.71 32.06
C ALA A 38 18.15 -12.15 30.78
N ARG A 39 17.27 -13.14 30.92
CA ARG A 39 16.15 -13.23 30.01
C ARG A 39 15.39 -11.96 30.32
N SER A 40 15.67 -10.90 29.57
CA SER A 40 14.71 -9.84 29.36
C SER A 40 13.47 -10.58 28.90
N GLU A 41 12.59 -10.85 29.85
CA GLU A 41 11.20 -11.14 29.57
C GLU A 41 10.73 -9.89 28.84
N VAL A 42 10.89 -9.90 27.51
CA VAL A 42 10.15 -9.01 26.64
C VAL A 42 8.73 -9.45 26.88
N SER A 43 8.11 -8.82 27.88
CA SER A 43 6.68 -8.72 27.96
C SER A 43 6.30 -8.15 26.61
N ALA A 44 5.88 -9.02 25.69
CA ALA A 44 5.28 -8.64 24.42
C ALA A 44 3.91 -8.03 24.77
N SER A 45 3.92 -6.88 25.45
CA SER A 45 2.75 -6.11 25.81
C SER A 45 2.35 -5.18 24.66
N GLY A 46 3.05 -5.23 23.53
CA GLY A 46 2.67 -4.53 22.31
C GLY A 46 1.79 -5.43 21.46
N SER A 47 0.48 -5.21 21.49
CA SER A 47 -0.41 -5.69 20.44
C SER A 47 0.18 -5.24 19.09
N ALA A 48 0.48 -6.18 18.19
CA ALA A 48 0.98 -5.86 16.86
C ALA A 48 0.00 -4.92 16.13
N PRO A 49 0.49 -3.96 15.33
CA PRO A 49 -0.36 -3.05 14.57
C PRO A 49 -1.25 -3.84 13.62
N ILE A 50 -2.46 -3.33 13.36
CA ILE A 50 -3.38 -3.93 12.38
C ILE A 50 -2.72 -3.90 11.00
N VAL A 51 -2.72 -5.04 10.30
CA VAL A 51 -2.19 -5.19 8.94
C VAL A 51 -3.29 -5.75 8.05
N PHE A 52 -3.33 -5.29 6.80
CA PHE A 52 -4.33 -5.67 5.80
C PHE A 52 -3.72 -6.42 4.61
N ALA A 53 -4.50 -7.31 4.03
CA ALA A 53 -4.41 -7.69 2.62
C ALA A 53 -5.49 -6.94 1.82
N PHE A 54 -5.34 -6.90 0.51
CA PHE A 54 -6.21 -6.16 -0.40
C PHE A 54 -6.82 -7.14 -1.39
N VAL A 55 -8.14 -7.26 -1.35
CA VAL A 55 -8.91 -8.07 -2.30
C VAL A 55 -9.53 -7.12 -3.30
N CYS A 56 -9.02 -7.14 -4.53
CA CYS A 56 -9.46 -6.25 -5.60
C CYS A 56 -10.29 -7.03 -6.62
N GLY A 57 -11.34 -6.41 -7.14
CA GLY A 57 -12.07 -6.97 -8.29
C GLY A 57 -11.20 -6.91 -9.53
N ALA A 58 -11.43 -7.81 -10.49
CA ALA A 58 -10.86 -7.61 -11.82
C ALA A 58 -11.39 -6.28 -12.37
N ALA A 59 -10.50 -5.39 -12.82
CA ALA A 59 -10.88 -4.17 -13.52
C ALA A 59 -11.93 -4.53 -14.57
N ALA A 60 -13.12 -3.94 -14.46
CA ALA A 60 -14.16 -4.17 -15.44
C ALA A 60 -13.62 -3.69 -16.79
N ASP A 61 -13.41 -4.62 -17.73
CA ASP A 61 -13.09 -4.27 -19.11
C ASP A 61 -14.10 -3.19 -19.56
N ASP A 62 -13.59 -2.03 -19.98
CA ASP A 62 -14.36 -0.83 -20.33
C ASP A 62 -15.46 -1.15 -21.36
N GLY A 63 -16.67 -1.52 -20.90
CA GLY A 63 -17.68 -2.01 -21.83
C GLY A 63 -19.09 -2.31 -21.32
N ALA A 64 -19.43 -2.15 -20.03
CA ALA A 64 -20.80 -2.39 -19.59
C ALA A 64 -21.28 -1.40 -18.52
N ALA A 65 -22.14 -0.48 -18.94
CA ALA A 65 -22.90 0.41 -18.08
C ALA A 65 -24.01 -0.33 -17.32
N GLY A 66 -24.19 0.04 -16.03
CA GLY A 66 -25.30 -0.37 -15.17
C GLY A 66 -24.98 -1.64 -14.38
N THR A 67 -25.08 -1.68 -13.05
CA THR A 67 -26.34 -1.51 -12.32
C THR A 67 -26.02 -1.49 -10.82
N THR A 68 -26.77 -0.73 -10.02
CA THR A 68 -26.78 -0.79 -8.56
C THR A 68 -27.22 -2.17 -8.08
N ALA A 69 -26.29 -3.01 -7.63
CA ALA A 69 -26.56 -4.21 -6.85
C ALA A 69 -25.34 -4.54 -5.99
N SER A 70 -25.56 -4.88 -4.71
CA SER A 70 -24.55 -5.51 -3.87
C SER A 70 -23.87 -6.66 -4.63
N PRO A 71 -22.53 -6.69 -4.75
CA PRO A 71 -21.87 -7.81 -5.38
C PRO A 71 -21.88 -9.00 -4.41
N ASP A 72 -22.84 -9.90 -4.60
CA ASP A 72 -22.63 -11.31 -4.33
C ASP A 72 -21.52 -11.76 -5.28
N ILE A 73 -20.34 -12.07 -4.74
CA ILE A 73 -19.14 -12.45 -5.50
C ILE A 73 -19.27 -13.92 -5.87
N THR A 74 -20.27 -14.21 -6.70
CA THR A 74 -20.41 -15.52 -7.31
C THR A 74 -20.99 -15.35 -8.70
N ASN A 75 -20.13 -15.52 -9.71
CA ASN A 75 -20.42 -15.63 -11.16
C ASN A 75 -20.25 -14.35 -12.00
N GLY A 76 -18.99 -14.05 -12.29
CA GLY A 76 -18.49 -13.35 -13.47
C GLY A 76 -16.99 -13.65 -13.53
N ASP A 77 -16.43 -13.95 -14.70
CA ASP A 77 -15.12 -14.62 -14.87
C ASP A 77 -13.88 -13.83 -14.39
N GLY A 78 -14.07 -12.74 -13.64
CA GLY A 78 -13.02 -12.01 -12.93
C GLY A 78 -12.87 -12.54 -11.51
N ALA A 79 -11.96 -13.50 -11.30
CA ALA A 79 -11.59 -13.91 -9.95
C ALA A 79 -11.00 -12.72 -9.19
N ALA A 80 -11.48 -12.45 -7.97
CA ALA A 80 -10.88 -11.43 -7.13
C ALA A 80 -9.43 -11.80 -6.80
N GLU A 81 -8.51 -10.87 -6.98
CA GLU A 81 -7.10 -11.08 -6.71
C GLU A 81 -6.74 -10.51 -5.33
N THR A 82 -5.87 -11.22 -4.61
CA THR A 82 -5.43 -10.83 -3.25
C THR A 82 -3.98 -10.40 -3.25
N TYR A 83 -3.73 -9.21 -2.73
CA TYR A 83 -2.41 -8.60 -2.62
C TYR A 83 -2.08 -8.33 -1.15
N THR A 84 -0.83 -8.56 -0.73
CA THR A 84 -0.41 -8.33 0.66
C THR A 84 0.34 -7.01 0.86
N THR A 85 0.56 -6.25 -0.21
CA THR A 85 1.24 -4.96 -0.18
C THR A 85 0.57 -3.97 -1.12
N TYR A 86 0.57 -2.69 -0.74
CA TYR A 86 0.07 -1.60 -1.60
C TYR A 86 0.81 -1.51 -2.94
N ALA A 87 2.14 -1.68 -2.91
CA ALA A 87 2.97 -1.60 -4.11
C ALA A 87 2.55 -2.63 -5.16
N ALA A 88 2.21 -3.85 -4.76
CA ALA A 88 1.74 -4.88 -5.68
C ALA A 88 0.39 -4.51 -6.31
N VAL A 89 -0.51 -3.89 -5.55
CA VAL A 89 -1.80 -3.38 -6.07
C VAL A 89 -1.57 -2.27 -7.09
N TRP A 90 -0.66 -1.33 -6.78
CA TRP A 90 -0.29 -0.25 -7.70
C TRP A 90 0.39 -0.78 -8.97
N GLU A 91 1.29 -1.75 -8.86
CA GLU A 91 1.97 -2.37 -10.01
C GLU A 91 0.99 -3.09 -10.94
N ALA A 92 -0.02 -3.74 -10.35
CA ALA A 92 -1.10 -4.40 -11.07
C ALA A 92 -2.19 -3.43 -11.58
N ASP A 93 -2.08 -2.14 -11.27
CA ASP A 93 -3.04 -1.09 -11.64
C ASP A 93 -4.49 -1.40 -11.23
N GLN A 94 -4.64 -2.06 -10.07
CA GLN A 94 -5.95 -2.47 -9.57
C GLN A 94 -6.71 -1.32 -8.91
N THR A 95 -8.03 -1.37 -9.03
CA THR A 95 -8.99 -0.48 -8.38
C THR A 95 -10.07 -1.32 -7.68
N ASP A 96 -10.99 -0.67 -6.99
CA ASP A 96 -12.13 -1.31 -6.32
C ASP A 96 -11.70 -2.38 -5.30
N CYS A 97 -10.68 -2.02 -4.52
CA CYS A 97 -10.07 -2.89 -3.53
C CYS A 97 -10.80 -2.82 -2.20
N ARG A 98 -10.82 -3.94 -1.48
CA ARG A 98 -11.23 -4.01 -0.07
C ARG A 98 -10.04 -4.41 0.78
N ALA A 99 -9.92 -3.80 1.96
CA ALA A 99 -8.92 -4.16 2.93
C ALA A 99 -9.43 -5.23 3.89
N GLU A 100 -8.74 -6.36 3.95
CA GLU A 100 -9.05 -7.47 4.86
C GLU A 100 -7.96 -7.58 5.92
N ARG A 101 -8.36 -7.53 7.19
CA ARG A 101 -7.41 -7.62 8.30
C ARG A 101 -6.81 -9.02 8.35
N ILE A 102 -5.49 -9.12 8.22
CA ILE A 102 -4.76 -10.39 8.27
C ILE A 102 -4.05 -10.61 9.61
N THR A 103 -3.68 -9.53 10.31
CA THR A 103 -3.09 -9.62 11.66
C THR A 103 -3.25 -8.31 12.42
N GLY A 104 -2.83 -8.32 13.68
CA GLY A 104 -2.86 -7.19 14.60
C GLY A 104 -4.22 -6.98 15.25
N ALA A 105 -4.18 -6.59 16.53
CA ALA A 105 -5.38 -6.38 17.34
C ALA A 105 -5.59 -4.92 17.74
N ALA A 106 -4.56 -4.07 17.61
CA ALA A 106 -4.60 -2.68 18.00
C ALA A 106 -4.06 -1.77 16.89
N MET A 107 -4.62 -0.57 16.80
CA MET A 107 -4.12 0.43 15.87
C MET A 107 -2.77 1.01 16.33
N SER A 108 -1.84 1.17 15.39
CA SER A 108 -0.61 1.95 15.61
C SER A 108 -0.94 3.41 15.95
N SER A 109 0.06 4.18 16.40
CA SER A 109 -0.11 5.63 16.64
C SER A 109 -0.54 6.38 15.38
N GLN A 110 0.08 6.06 14.24
CA GLN A 110 -0.25 6.62 12.93
C GLN A 110 -1.67 6.24 12.51
N GLN A 111 -2.04 4.96 12.60
CA GLN A 111 -3.38 4.50 12.24
C GLN A 111 -4.46 5.21 13.06
N ARG A 112 -4.22 5.40 14.36
CA ARG A 112 -5.13 6.19 15.21
C ARG A 112 -5.14 7.67 14.84
N ALA A 113 -4.01 8.25 14.46
CA ALA A 113 -3.94 9.65 14.04
C ALA A 113 -4.72 9.87 12.74
N ALA A 114 -4.53 8.98 11.77
CA ALA A 114 -5.24 9.01 10.50
C ALA A 114 -6.75 8.90 10.69
N VAL A 115 -7.22 7.91 11.45
CA VAL A 115 -8.67 7.77 11.76
C VAL A 115 -9.21 8.97 12.52
N ARG A 116 -8.44 9.58 13.43
CA ARG A 116 -8.89 10.83 14.09
C ARG A 116 -8.98 11.99 13.10
N ALA A 117 -8.08 12.08 12.12
CA ALA A 117 -8.09 13.16 11.14
C ALA A 117 -9.29 13.09 10.18
N THR A 118 -9.96 11.93 10.08
CA THR A 118 -11.19 11.79 9.30
C THR A 118 -12.43 12.31 10.02
N ASP A 119 -12.35 12.69 11.30
CA ASP A 119 -13.50 13.12 12.11
C ASP A 119 -14.71 12.16 12.03
N GLY A 120 -14.43 10.85 11.91
CA GLY A 120 -15.46 9.82 11.78
C GLY A 120 -16.00 9.58 10.36
N HIS A 121 -15.48 10.27 9.34
CA HIS A 121 -15.87 10.09 7.94
C HIS A 121 -15.24 8.87 7.26
N ALA A 122 -14.24 8.24 7.86
CA ALA A 122 -13.70 6.97 7.40
C ALA A 122 -13.09 6.15 8.54
N THR A 123 -13.26 4.84 8.42
CA THR A 123 -12.67 3.79 9.24
C THR A 123 -11.24 3.48 8.81
N LEU A 124 -10.53 2.67 9.62
CA LEU A 124 -9.19 2.24 9.27
C LEU A 124 -9.16 1.37 8.01
N GLU A 125 -10.13 0.47 7.88
CA GLU A 125 -10.33 -0.43 6.75
C GLU A 125 -10.56 0.37 5.45
N GLU A 126 -11.38 1.42 5.49
CA GLU A 126 -11.62 2.30 4.33
C GLU A 126 -10.37 3.09 3.93
N LEU A 127 -9.63 3.63 4.91
CA LEU A 127 -8.35 4.29 4.65
C LEU A 127 -7.33 3.30 4.04
N ALA A 128 -7.31 2.06 4.52
CA ALA A 128 -6.45 1.00 4.00
C ALA A 128 -6.81 0.62 2.57
N ALA A 129 -8.10 0.40 2.28
CA ALA A 129 -8.57 0.08 0.94
C ALA A 129 -8.23 1.21 -0.04
N THR A 130 -8.53 2.45 0.32
CA THR A 130 -8.27 3.62 -0.51
C THR A 130 -6.77 3.83 -0.75
N CYS A 131 -5.91 3.58 0.23
CA CYS A 131 -4.45 3.64 0.08
C CYS A 131 -3.90 2.59 -0.92
N ALA A 132 -4.64 1.51 -1.19
CA ALA A 132 -4.25 0.52 -2.18
C ALA A 132 -4.50 0.98 -3.62
N GLU A 133 -5.36 1.96 -3.83
CA GLU A 133 -5.79 2.40 -5.16
C GLU A 133 -5.04 3.66 -5.59
N ARG A 134 -4.59 3.71 -6.84
CA ARG A 134 -3.98 4.92 -7.44
C ARG A 134 -4.82 5.41 -8.62
N GLY A 135 -4.62 6.66 -9.04
CA GLY A 135 -5.23 7.15 -10.29
C GLY A 135 -6.75 7.37 -10.24
N VAL A 136 -7.41 7.08 -9.11
CA VAL A 136 -8.86 7.21 -8.92
C VAL A 136 -9.21 8.25 -7.83
N SER A 137 -10.50 8.48 -7.61
CA SER A 137 -10.97 9.27 -6.47
C SER A 137 -10.71 8.53 -5.15
N PRO A 138 -10.37 9.21 -4.04
CA PRO A 138 -10.24 10.66 -3.90
C PRO A 138 -8.87 11.22 -4.34
N TRP A 139 -7.86 10.38 -4.57
CA TRP A 139 -6.48 10.79 -4.88
C TRP A 139 -6.35 11.75 -6.07
N ARG A 140 -7.16 11.53 -7.11
CA ARG A 140 -7.13 12.33 -8.34
C ARG A 140 -8.18 13.43 -8.40
N SER A 141 -9.09 13.50 -7.44
CA SER A 141 -10.20 14.45 -7.46
C SER A 141 -9.87 15.73 -6.68
N ALA A 142 -10.59 16.80 -6.99
CA ALA A 142 -10.54 18.01 -6.17
C ALA A 142 -11.24 17.78 -4.82
N VAL A 143 -10.82 18.52 -3.80
CA VAL A 143 -11.50 18.58 -2.50
C VAL A 143 -12.43 19.80 -2.52
N THR A 144 -13.74 19.57 -2.50
CA THR A 144 -14.76 20.61 -2.62
C THR A 144 -15.74 20.64 -1.45
N THR A 145 -15.72 19.63 -0.57
CA THR A 145 -16.60 19.55 0.60
C THR A 145 -15.81 19.29 1.89
N PRO A 146 -16.38 19.61 3.06
CA PRO A 146 -15.76 19.30 4.35
C PRO A 146 -15.47 17.80 4.52
N GLU A 147 -16.39 16.93 4.12
CA GLU A 147 -16.24 15.47 4.24
C GLU A 147 -15.06 14.97 3.41
N GLN A 148 -14.90 15.48 2.18
CA GLN A 148 -13.74 15.18 1.35
C GLN A 148 -12.44 15.67 1.99
N ALA A 149 -12.47 16.84 2.65
CA ALA A 149 -11.29 17.38 3.32
C ALA A 149 -10.86 16.52 4.53
N TYR A 150 -11.81 15.99 5.29
CA TYR A 150 -11.53 15.06 6.38
C TYR A 150 -11.00 13.71 5.88
N LEU A 151 -11.62 13.13 4.84
CA LEU A 151 -11.11 11.91 4.21
C LEU A 151 -9.69 12.12 3.68
N ALA A 152 -9.45 13.23 2.96
CA ALA A 152 -8.14 13.57 2.43
C ALA A 152 -7.09 13.74 3.54
N ALA A 153 -7.44 14.40 4.65
CA ALA A 153 -6.54 14.54 5.80
C ALA A 153 -6.18 13.18 6.42
N GLY A 154 -7.15 12.27 6.56
CA GLY A 154 -6.91 10.91 7.01
C GLY A 154 -5.99 10.13 6.08
N LEU A 155 -6.19 10.22 4.77
CA LEU A 155 -5.37 9.51 3.77
C LEU A 155 -3.94 10.01 3.69
N VAL A 156 -3.72 11.34 3.77
CA VAL A 156 -2.36 11.94 3.79
C VAL A 156 -1.56 11.49 5.00
N GLU A 157 -2.22 11.28 6.15
CA GLU A 157 -1.62 10.75 7.38
C GLU A 157 -1.40 9.23 7.31
N TYR A 158 -2.38 8.49 6.78
CA TYR A 158 -2.36 7.03 6.72
C TYR A 158 -1.32 6.49 5.73
N CYS A 159 -1.23 7.10 4.54
CA CYS A 159 -0.55 6.53 3.38
C CYS A 159 0.62 7.42 2.92
N PRO A 160 1.70 7.57 3.71
CA PRO A 160 2.79 8.51 3.40
C PRO A 160 3.55 8.18 2.11
N GLY A 161 3.52 6.92 1.67
CA GLY A 161 4.17 6.46 0.43
C GLY A 161 3.27 6.42 -0.80
N HIS A 162 2.05 6.96 -0.73
CA HIS A 162 1.12 6.88 -1.87
C HIS A 162 1.63 7.66 -3.09
N PRO A 163 1.59 7.10 -4.32
CA PRO A 163 2.06 7.80 -5.53
C PRO A 163 1.36 9.14 -5.80
N ASP A 164 0.06 9.24 -5.48
CA ASP A 164 -0.74 10.46 -5.66
C ASP A 164 -0.84 11.32 -4.39
N ARG A 165 -0.03 11.06 -3.35
CA ARG A 165 -0.14 11.75 -2.04
C ARG A 165 0.00 13.26 -2.15
N ASP A 166 1.03 13.74 -2.84
CA ASP A 166 1.36 15.17 -2.89
C ASP A 166 0.24 15.96 -3.58
N ARG A 167 -0.35 15.39 -4.64
CA ARG A 167 -1.54 15.96 -5.29
C ARG A 167 -2.72 16.10 -4.32
N LEU A 168 -3.02 15.07 -3.54
CA LEU A 168 -4.12 15.12 -2.57
C LEU A 168 -3.83 16.14 -1.46
N GLN A 169 -2.58 16.24 -1.02
CA GLN A 169 -2.14 17.25 -0.05
C GLN A 169 -2.31 18.67 -0.60
N GLU A 170 -1.98 18.91 -1.87
CA GLU A 170 -2.22 20.19 -2.56
C GLU A 170 -3.71 20.52 -2.67
N ALA A 171 -4.55 19.55 -3.07
CA ALA A 171 -6.00 19.75 -3.16
C ALA A 171 -6.62 20.09 -1.79
N LEU A 172 -6.17 19.42 -0.73
CA LEU A 172 -6.57 19.71 0.64
C LEU A 172 -6.14 21.11 1.09
N ALA A 173 -4.91 21.53 0.75
CA ALA A 173 -4.42 22.86 1.05
C ALA A 173 -5.23 23.95 0.33
N ALA A 174 -5.57 23.73 -0.95
CA ALA A 174 -6.38 24.65 -1.74
C ALA A 174 -7.80 24.82 -1.17
N TYR A 175 -8.41 23.75 -0.66
CA TYR A 175 -9.72 23.83 0.00
C TYR A 175 -9.71 24.65 1.30
N ARG A 176 -8.58 24.65 2.01
CA ARG A 176 -8.42 25.33 3.32
C ARG A 176 -7.97 26.79 3.22
N ALA A 177 -7.64 27.26 2.01
CA ALA A 177 -7.16 28.61 1.75
C ALA A 177 -8.33 29.60 1.62
#